data_AF-A0A0N4YXN3-F1
#
_entry.id   AF-A0A0N4YXN3-F1
#
_cell.length_a   1.000
_cell.length_b   1.000
_cell.length_c   1.000
_cell.angle_alpha   90.00
_cell.angle_beta   90.00
_cell.angle_gamma   90.00
#
_symmetry.space_group_name_H-M   'P 1'
#
loop_
_entity.id
_entity.type
_entity.pdbx_description
1 polymer ?
#
loop_
_entity_poly.entity_id
_entity_poly.type
_entity_poly.pdbx_seq_one_letter_code
_entity_poly.pdbx_strand_id
1 'polypeptide(L)'
;MENTFEDSFILHEPSEVEPYFRKMKENSFVTYVEMMNEIETDPRKKLGDLWTRKEWNALRFARFQPLNTIREYFGEQIAFYFAWQGTFLTVLWPATIFGLVVFVFGLQKRLAQFFTMVSSWFMKSFDNELNAFFAAFMSVWGTLFYQIWRRNNAVLAYEWDCEDVNVVEPDRPEYRGSSTRTDPITGETEYFSPQMERFFKLTASCIIVALSMCLVVISVILVTLYKLWAVSKLGCDKEVS
;
A
#
# COMPACT_ATOMS: atom_id res chain seq x y z
N MET A 1 -25.68 -5.53 -21.02
CA MET A 1 -25.19 -4.65 -22.09
C MET A 1 -23.72 -4.39 -21.80
N GLU A 2 -22.84 -5.23 -22.31
CA GLU A 2 -21.38 -5.00 -22.25
C GLU A 2 -21.00 -4.01 -23.37
N ASN A 3 -20.08 -3.07 -23.09
CA ASN A 3 -19.58 -2.05 -24.03
C ASN A 3 -20.60 -0.98 -24.50
N THR A 4 -21.55 -0.58 -23.65
CA THR A 4 -22.49 0.53 -23.97
C THR A 4 -21.96 1.90 -23.55
N PHE A 5 -21.10 1.96 -22.53
CA PHE A 5 -20.40 3.16 -22.11
C PHE A 5 -18.90 2.96 -22.33
N GLU A 6 -18.22 3.97 -22.88
CA GLU A 6 -16.75 3.96 -23.01
C GLU A 6 -16.10 4.24 -21.65
N ASP A 7 -16.58 5.27 -20.94
CA ASP A 7 -16.09 5.66 -19.62
C ASP A 7 -17.23 6.21 -18.75
N SER A 8 -17.09 6.01 -17.43
CA SER A 8 -17.91 6.67 -16.43
C SER A 8 -17.03 7.07 -15.25
N PHE A 9 -16.81 8.36 -15.06
CA PHE A 9 -16.05 8.89 -13.93
C PHE A 9 -16.75 10.11 -13.35
N ILE A 10 -16.51 10.34 -12.07
CA ILE A 10 -16.96 11.55 -11.39
C ILE A 10 -16.02 12.67 -11.81
N LEU A 11 -16.57 13.81 -12.21
CA LEU A 11 -15.78 14.99 -12.56
C LEU A 11 -15.20 15.62 -11.29
N HIS A 12 -13.93 15.98 -11.35
CA HIS A 12 -13.29 16.79 -10.32
C HIS A 12 -13.57 18.28 -10.53
N GLU A 13 -13.38 19.06 -9.48
CA GLU A 13 -13.48 20.51 -9.49
C GLU A 13 -12.46 21.13 -10.46
N PRO A 14 -12.83 22.23 -11.12
CA PRO A 14 -12.01 22.86 -12.14
C PRO A 14 -10.74 23.46 -11.49
N SER A 15 -9.58 23.34 -12.15
CA SER A 15 -8.27 23.71 -11.56
C SER A 15 -7.46 24.68 -12.40
N GLU A 16 -6.88 25.72 -11.78
CA GLU A 16 -6.05 26.75 -12.45
C GLU A 16 -4.93 26.23 -13.37
N VAL A 17 -4.49 24.98 -13.17
CA VAL A 17 -3.42 24.33 -13.94
C VAL A 17 -3.91 23.82 -15.31
N GLU A 18 -5.21 23.74 -15.55
CA GLU A 18 -5.75 23.16 -16.78
C GLU A 18 -5.62 24.11 -18.00
N PRO A 19 -5.32 23.58 -19.20
CA PRO A 19 -4.91 24.39 -20.34
C PRO A 19 -5.99 25.33 -20.90
N TYR A 20 -7.27 25.05 -20.66
CA TYR A 20 -8.38 25.88 -21.14
C TYR A 20 -8.60 27.15 -20.28
N PHE A 21 -8.11 27.18 -19.04
CA PHE A 21 -8.20 28.36 -18.17
C PHE A 21 -7.49 29.58 -18.76
N ARG A 22 -6.34 29.36 -19.40
CA ARG A 22 -5.58 30.43 -20.04
C ARG A 22 -6.41 31.12 -21.14
N LYS A 23 -7.16 30.33 -21.91
CA LYS A 23 -8.02 30.83 -23.00
C LYS A 23 -9.27 31.53 -22.47
N MET A 24 -9.87 31.07 -21.37
CA MET A 24 -11.06 31.71 -20.79
C MET A 24 -10.75 33.09 -20.21
N LYS A 25 -9.59 33.25 -19.56
CA LYS A 25 -9.14 34.55 -19.03
C LYS A 25 -9.09 35.65 -20.09
N GLU A 26 -8.73 35.29 -21.32
CA GLU A 26 -8.60 36.22 -22.45
C GLU A 26 -9.96 36.55 -23.10
N ASN A 27 -10.93 35.62 -23.04
CA ASN A 27 -12.20 35.75 -23.75
C ASN A 27 -13.32 36.42 -22.93
N SER A 28 -13.39 36.21 -21.61
CA SER A 28 -14.43 36.78 -20.75
C SER A 28 -13.93 36.94 -19.31
N PHE A 29 -13.78 38.19 -18.87
CA PHE A 29 -13.35 38.48 -17.50
C PHE A 29 -14.39 38.07 -16.45
N VAL A 30 -15.70 38.24 -16.74
CA VAL A 30 -16.77 37.91 -15.80
C VAL A 30 -16.81 36.40 -15.52
N THR A 31 -16.77 35.58 -16.57
CA THR A 31 -16.73 34.12 -16.46
C THR A 31 -15.47 33.64 -15.75
N TYR A 32 -14.34 34.30 -16.00
CA TYR A 32 -13.10 34.02 -15.28
C TYR A 32 -13.24 34.31 -13.78
N VAL A 33 -13.79 35.46 -13.38
CA VAL A 33 -13.98 35.82 -11.96
C VAL A 33 -14.94 34.87 -11.26
N GLU A 34 -16.04 34.49 -11.90
CA GLU A 34 -17.01 33.54 -11.33
C GLU A 34 -16.36 32.17 -11.06
N MET A 35 -15.64 31.61 -12.02
CA MET A 35 -14.91 30.36 -11.82
C MET A 35 -13.76 30.49 -10.80
N MET A 36 -13.09 31.64 -10.71
CA MET A 36 -12.05 31.85 -9.69
C MET A 36 -12.63 31.80 -8.28
N ASN A 37 -13.87 32.27 -8.08
CA ASN A 37 -14.57 32.11 -6.81
C ASN A 37 -14.89 30.63 -6.53
N GLU A 38 -15.29 29.85 -7.54
CA GLU A 38 -15.52 28.40 -7.39
C GLU A 38 -14.23 27.66 -6.98
N ILE A 39 -13.10 27.99 -7.62
CA ILE A 39 -11.77 27.44 -7.28
C ILE A 39 -11.35 27.84 -5.87
N GLU A 40 -11.71 29.02 -5.39
CA GLU A 40 -11.43 29.42 -4.02
C GLU A 40 -12.18 28.56 -3.00
N THR A 41 -13.39 28.13 -3.34
CA THR A 41 -14.19 27.21 -2.52
C THR A 41 -13.86 25.72 -2.72
N ASP A 42 -12.89 25.40 -3.58
CA ASP A 42 -12.54 24.01 -3.94
C ASP A 42 -11.93 23.22 -2.76
N PRO A 43 -12.54 22.09 -2.34
CA PRO A 43 -11.98 21.22 -1.30
C PRO A 43 -10.61 20.65 -1.67
N ARG A 44 -10.30 20.43 -2.96
CA ARG A 44 -9.00 19.97 -3.44
C ARG A 44 -7.91 21.01 -3.22
N LYS A 45 -8.21 22.31 -3.40
CA LYS A 45 -7.27 23.40 -3.13
C LYS A 45 -6.90 23.43 -1.65
N LYS A 46 -7.90 23.33 -0.75
CA LYS A 46 -7.70 23.20 0.70
C LYS A 46 -6.84 21.98 1.06
N LEU A 47 -7.14 20.81 0.49
CA LEU A 47 -6.34 19.60 0.69
C LEU A 47 -4.91 19.77 0.17
N GLY A 48 -4.77 20.41 -1.00
CA GLY A 48 -3.50 20.77 -1.60
C GLY A 48 -2.67 21.63 -0.65
N ASP A 49 -3.24 22.71 -0.14
CA ASP A 49 -2.54 23.64 0.77
C ASP A 49 -2.12 22.99 2.09
N LEU A 50 -2.97 22.12 2.65
CA LEU A 50 -2.67 21.41 3.91
C LEU A 50 -1.64 20.29 3.73
N TRP A 51 -1.69 19.56 2.62
CA TRP A 51 -0.96 18.30 2.46
C TRP A 51 0.14 18.32 1.39
N THR A 52 -0.05 18.99 0.25
CA THR A 52 0.83 18.88 -0.93
C THR A 52 1.56 20.16 -1.33
N ARG A 53 1.06 21.35 -0.98
CA ARG A 53 1.60 22.65 -1.41
C ARG A 53 2.81 23.08 -0.58
N LYS A 54 3.63 23.89 -1.23
CA LYS A 54 5.10 23.79 -1.21
C LYS A 54 5.77 25.02 -0.61
N GLU A 55 5.00 25.96 -0.09
CA GLU A 55 5.51 27.28 0.23
C GLU A 55 5.91 27.31 1.72
N TRP A 56 7.20 27.06 1.96
CA TRP A 56 7.94 27.43 3.19
C TRP A 56 7.84 26.58 4.46
N ASN A 57 7.86 25.25 4.40
CA ASN A 57 8.15 24.48 5.62
C ASN A 57 9.06 23.27 5.38
N ALA A 58 10.33 23.38 5.80
CA ALA A 58 11.27 22.25 5.89
C ALA A 58 10.75 21.11 6.78
N LEU A 59 9.73 21.39 7.61
CA LEU A 59 9.02 20.43 8.45
C LEU A 59 7.86 19.69 7.74
N ARG A 60 7.78 19.64 6.41
CA ARG A 60 6.73 18.89 5.67
C ARG A 60 6.58 17.45 6.17
N PHE A 61 7.69 16.79 6.47
CA PHE A 61 7.71 15.39 6.91
C PHE A 61 7.44 15.20 8.41
N ALA A 62 7.33 16.29 9.17
CA ALA A 62 7.11 16.26 10.62
C ALA A 62 5.67 16.61 11.02
N ARG A 63 4.80 16.94 10.06
CA ARG A 63 3.37 17.18 10.31
C ARG A 63 2.58 15.88 10.26
N PHE A 64 1.55 15.80 11.09
CA PHE A 64 0.55 14.75 10.99
C PHE A 64 -0.32 14.95 9.74
N GLN A 65 -0.78 13.85 9.14
CA GLN A 65 -1.59 13.90 7.93
C GLN A 65 -3.02 14.38 8.24
N PRO A 66 -3.63 15.22 7.37
CA PRO A 66 -4.99 15.71 7.57
C PRO A 66 -6.03 14.68 7.12
N LEU A 67 -6.32 13.69 7.96
CA LEU A 67 -7.21 12.58 7.63
C LEU A 67 -8.64 12.99 7.26
N ASN A 68 -9.24 13.92 7.99
CA ASN A 68 -10.62 14.34 7.76
C ASN A 68 -10.77 15.04 6.40
N THR A 69 -9.81 15.86 5.99
CA THR A 69 -9.84 16.52 4.67
C THR A 69 -9.63 15.53 3.52
N ILE A 70 -8.81 14.50 3.73
CA ILE A 70 -8.66 13.40 2.75
C ILE A 70 -9.97 12.64 2.62
N ARG A 71 -10.65 12.35 3.73
CA ARG A 71 -11.96 11.70 3.75
C ARG A 71 -13.02 12.53 3.03
N GLU A 72 -13.12 13.81 3.34
CA GLU A 72 -14.09 14.72 2.72
C GLU A 72 -13.96 14.75 1.19
N TYR A 73 -12.74 14.61 0.66
CA TYR A 73 -12.48 14.67 -0.78
C TYR A 73 -12.52 13.31 -1.50
N PHE A 74 -11.86 12.29 -0.94
CA PHE A 74 -11.68 10.99 -1.58
C PHE A 74 -12.60 9.89 -1.05
N GLY A 75 -13.35 10.16 0.02
CA GLY A 75 -14.16 9.19 0.73
C GLY A 75 -13.38 8.37 1.77
N GLU A 76 -14.12 7.55 2.51
CA GLU A 76 -13.64 6.83 3.67
C GLU A 76 -12.62 5.75 3.33
N GLN A 77 -12.81 5.03 2.22
CA GLN A 77 -11.92 3.92 1.82
C GLN A 77 -10.47 4.40 1.62
N ILE A 78 -10.30 5.52 0.90
CA ILE A 78 -8.99 6.12 0.65
C ILE A 78 -8.43 6.74 1.93
N ALA A 79 -9.27 7.36 2.76
CA ALA A 79 -8.85 7.91 4.05
C ALA A 79 -8.34 6.82 5.01
N PHE A 80 -8.98 5.65 5.07
CA PHE A 80 -8.52 4.51 5.86
C PHE A 80 -7.17 3.97 5.39
N TYR A 81 -6.93 3.93 4.09
CA TYR A 81 -5.62 3.56 3.53
C TYR A 81 -4.51 4.49 4.04
N PHE A 82 -4.72 5.81 3.94
CA PHE A 82 -3.75 6.78 4.46
C PHE A 82 -3.63 6.71 5.98
N ALA A 83 -4.72 6.50 6.72
CA ALA A 83 -4.70 6.30 8.17
C ALA A 83 -3.84 5.12 8.60
N TRP A 84 -3.96 3.99 7.89
CA TRP A 84 -3.12 2.82 8.09
C TRP A 84 -1.66 3.13 7.83
N GLN A 85 -1.37 3.76 6.70
CA GLN A 85 0.00 4.12 6.32
C GLN A 85 0.65 5.09 7.32
N GLY A 86 -0.08 6.11 7.78
CA GLY A 86 0.40 7.06 8.78
C GLY A 86 0.66 6.39 10.13
N THR A 87 -0.23 5.50 10.57
CA THR A 87 -0.04 4.71 11.80
C THR A 87 1.17 3.79 11.68
N PHE A 88 1.36 3.15 10.52
CA PHE A 88 2.51 2.29 10.25
C PHE A 88 3.83 3.07 10.33
N LEU A 89 3.93 4.22 9.66
CA LEU A 89 5.13 5.05 9.66
C LEU A 89 5.46 5.63 11.05
N THR A 90 4.45 6.01 11.83
CA THR A 90 4.65 6.52 13.20
C THR A 90 5.16 5.43 14.15
N VAL A 91 4.62 4.21 14.07
CA VAL A 91 5.05 3.07 14.88
C VAL A 91 6.41 2.50 14.42
N LEU A 92 6.81 2.75 13.17
CA LEU A 92 8.11 2.33 12.65
C LEU A 92 9.30 3.08 13.28
N TRP A 93 9.13 4.34 13.68
CA TRP A 93 10.22 5.17 14.23
C TRP A 93 11.01 4.51 15.38
N PRO A 94 10.37 3.98 16.45
CA PRO A 94 11.07 3.22 17.48
C PRO A 94 11.87 2.03 16.95
N ALA A 95 11.32 1.29 15.98
CA ALA A 95 12.00 0.14 15.38
C ALA A 95 13.20 0.58 14.53
N THR A 96 13.07 1.69 13.79
CA THR A 96 14.19 2.29 13.03
C THR A 96 15.31 2.75 13.97
N ILE A 97 14.98 3.42 15.07
CA ILE A 97 15.97 3.88 16.05
C ILE A 97 16.70 2.66 16.65
N PHE A 98 15.97 1.64 17.07
CA PHE A 98 16.56 0.43 17.64
C PHE A 98 17.44 -0.33 16.62
N GLY A 99 16.97 -0.47 15.38
CA GLY A 99 17.75 -1.07 14.29
C GLY A 99 19.03 -0.28 13.97
N LEU A 100 18.95 1.06 13.95
CA LEU A 100 20.10 1.94 13.73
C LEU A 100 21.13 1.79 14.85
N VAL A 101 20.69 1.71 16.11
CA VAL A 101 21.56 1.46 17.26
C VAL A 101 22.32 0.14 17.11
N VAL A 102 21.62 -0.97 16.82
CA VAL A 102 22.25 -2.29 16.60
C VAL A 102 23.24 -2.25 15.42
N PHE A 103 22.90 -1.55 14.35
CA PHE A 103 23.76 -1.37 13.18
C PHE A 103 25.04 -0.59 13.52
N VAL A 104 24.92 0.54 14.22
CA VAL A 104 26.07 1.36 14.63
C VAL A 104 26.98 0.61 15.61
N PHE A 105 26.42 -0.17 16.53
CA PHE A 105 27.23 -1.05 17.40
C PHE A 105 28.00 -2.11 16.61
N GLY A 106 27.37 -2.73 15.61
CA GLY A 106 28.02 -3.67 14.70
C GLY A 106 29.14 -3.03 13.88
N LEU A 107 28.90 -1.79 13.43
CA LEU A 107 29.81 -0.97 12.66
C LEU A 107 31.04 -0.56 13.50
N GLN A 108 30.83 -0.08 14.73
CA GLN A 108 31.90 0.34 15.65
C GLN A 108 32.84 -0.80 16.03
N LYS A 109 32.31 -2.00 16.31
CA LYS A 109 33.15 -3.19 16.59
C LYS A 109 34.06 -3.57 15.42
N ARG A 110 33.73 -3.17 14.19
CA ARG A 110 34.41 -3.62 12.96
C ARG A 110 35.19 -2.52 12.25
N LEU A 111 34.93 -1.24 12.55
CA LEU A 111 35.72 -0.11 12.06
C LEU A 111 37.16 -0.12 12.59
N ALA A 112 37.42 -0.86 13.67
CA ALA A 112 38.76 -1.16 14.19
C ALA A 112 39.61 -2.07 13.26
N GLN A 113 39.02 -2.70 12.25
CA GLN A 113 39.72 -3.51 11.23
C GLN A 113 39.53 -2.84 9.86
N PHE A 114 40.30 -1.79 9.58
CA PHE A 114 39.86 -0.75 8.64
C PHE A 114 39.95 -1.04 7.12
N PHE A 115 40.47 -2.14 6.57
CA PHE A 115 40.51 -2.22 5.08
C PHE A 115 40.46 -3.61 4.45
N THR A 116 39.30 -4.26 4.46
CA THR A 116 38.99 -5.32 3.49
C THR A 116 37.52 -5.28 3.04
N MET A 117 37.34 -4.94 1.75
CA MET A 117 36.18 -5.23 0.89
C MET A 117 34.78 -4.92 1.46
N VAL A 118 34.25 -3.74 1.10
CA VAL A 118 32.95 -3.14 1.51
C VAL A 118 31.75 -4.11 1.50
N SER A 119 31.72 -5.11 0.61
CA SER A 119 30.61 -6.05 0.48
C SER A 119 30.56 -7.15 1.55
N SER A 120 31.71 -7.69 1.98
CA SER A 120 31.76 -8.77 3.00
C SER A 120 31.47 -8.22 4.41
N TRP A 121 31.90 -6.98 4.66
CA TRP A 121 31.73 -6.28 5.92
C TRP A 121 30.26 -5.96 6.24
N PHE A 122 29.46 -5.53 5.25
CA PHE A 122 28.05 -5.19 5.46
C PHE A 122 27.24 -6.39 5.92
N MET A 123 27.35 -7.52 5.21
CA MET A 123 26.61 -8.75 5.54
C MET A 123 27.01 -9.28 6.91
N LYS A 124 28.32 -9.30 7.20
CA LYS A 124 28.84 -9.81 8.48
C LYS A 124 28.50 -8.89 9.65
N SER A 125 28.19 -7.60 9.40
CA SER A 125 27.78 -6.64 10.45
C SER A 125 26.40 -6.93 11.02
N PHE A 126 25.55 -7.71 10.34
CA PHE A 126 24.29 -8.20 10.91
C PHE A 126 24.48 -9.40 11.86
N ASP A 127 25.63 -10.09 11.80
CA ASP A 127 25.97 -11.21 12.66
C ASP A 127 26.62 -10.74 13.97
N ASN A 128 25.83 -10.09 14.83
CA ASN A 128 26.24 -9.71 16.18
C ASN A 128 25.30 -10.34 17.23
N GLU A 129 25.77 -10.49 18.46
CA GLU A 129 24.98 -10.98 19.59
C GLU A 129 23.68 -10.18 19.81
N LEU A 130 23.66 -8.90 19.40
CA LEU A 130 22.49 -8.02 19.47
C LEU A 130 21.40 -8.33 18.42
N ASN A 131 21.70 -9.12 17.38
CA ASN A 131 20.73 -9.45 16.33
C ASN A 131 19.60 -10.35 16.84
N ALA A 132 19.90 -11.28 17.75
CA ALA A 132 18.88 -12.12 18.38
C ALA A 132 17.88 -11.28 19.19
N PHE A 133 18.37 -10.28 19.91
CA PHE A 133 17.52 -9.31 20.63
C PHE A 133 16.69 -8.45 19.67
N PHE A 134 17.26 -8.05 18.53
CA PHE A 134 16.53 -7.35 17.46
C PHE A 134 15.40 -8.18 16.87
N ALA A 135 15.63 -9.46 16.58
CA ALA A 135 14.57 -10.35 16.10
C ALA A 135 13.42 -10.50 17.12
N ALA A 136 13.75 -10.68 18.41
CA ALA A 136 12.75 -10.72 19.47
C ALA A 136 11.95 -9.41 19.56
N PHE A 137 12.64 -8.26 19.50
CA PHE A 137 12.00 -6.96 19.46
C PHE A 137 11.05 -6.81 18.25
N MET A 138 11.45 -7.21 17.05
CA MET A 138 10.62 -7.11 15.84
C MET A 138 9.36 -7.97 15.92
N SER A 139 9.44 -9.14 16.58
CA SER A 139 8.26 -9.98 16.82
C SER A 139 7.24 -9.28 17.73
N VAL A 140 7.70 -8.65 18.81
CA VAL A 140 6.87 -7.85 19.72
C VAL A 140 6.32 -6.63 19.00
N TRP A 141 7.17 -5.91 18.27
CA TRP A 141 6.78 -4.74 17.49
C TRP A 141 5.65 -5.03 16.50
N GLY A 142 5.70 -6.16 15.79
CA GLY A 142 4.64 -6.57 14.86
C GLY A 142 3.30 -6.77 15.55
N THR A 143 3.30 -7.42 16.72
CA THR A 143 2.06 -7.60 17.51
C THR A 143 1.54 -6.29 18.09
N LEU A 144 2.41 -5.40 18.55
CA LEU A 144 2.05 -4.08 19.05
C LEU A 144 1.47 -3.20 17.94
N PHE A 145 2.11 -3.17 16.77
CA PHE A 145 1.60 -2.46 15.60
C PHE A 145 0.19 -2.90 15.24
N TYR A 146 -0.05 -4.21 15.15
CA TYR A 146 -1.38 -4.75 14.87
C TYR A 146 -2.42 -4.31 15.92
N GLN A 147 -2.08 -4.34 17.21
CA GLN A 147 -2.99 -3.92 18.27
C GLN A 147 -3.29 -2.41 18.23
N ILE A 148 -2.26 -1.58 18.01
CA ILE A 148 -2.40 -0.12 17.86
C ILE A 148 -3.30 0.18 16.65
N TRP A 149 -3.05 -0.47 15.51
CA TRP A 149 -3.87 -0.31 14.32
C TRP A 149 -5.31 -0.74 14.57
N ARG A 150 -5.54 -1.89 15.21
CA ARG A 150 -6.89 -2.36 15.54
C ARG A 150 -7.66 -1.33 16.37
N ARG A 151 -7.00 -0.69 17.35
CA ARG A 151 -7.60 0.39 18.14
C ARG A 151 -7.88 1.65 17.31
N ASN A 152 -6.89 2.10 16.53
CA ASN A 152 -7.04 3.30 15.70
C ASN A 152 -8.12 3.12 14.63
N ASN A 153 -8.22 1.93 14.03
CA ASN A 153 -9.26 1.59 13.07
C ASN A 153 -10.66 1.69 13.70
N ALA A 154 -10.84 1.18 14.92
CA ALA A 154 -12.11 1.28 15.63
C ALA A 154 -12.48 2.74 15.97
N VAL A 155 -11.52 3.54 16.43
CA VAL A 155 -11.74 4.97 16.71
C VAL A 155 -12.15 5.71 15.44
N LEU A 156 -11.44 5.50 14.33
CA LEU A 156 -11.74 6.16 13.06
C LEU A 156 -13.07 5.68 12.47
N ALA A 157 -13.39 4.39 12.58
CA ALA A 157 -14.68 3.85 12.14
C ALA A 157 -15.85 4.47 12.92
N TYR A 158 -15.67 4.68 14.22
CA TYR A 158 -16.67 5.35 15.06
C TYR A 158 -16.76 6.86 14.75
N GLU A 159 -15.63 7.57 14.71
CA GLU A 159 -15.59 9.00 14.37
C GLU A 159 -16.16 9.29 12.99
N TRP A 160 -16.05 8.33 12.07
CA TRP A 160 -16.52 8.46 10.71
C TRP A 160 -17.90 7.86 10.45
N ASP A 161 -18.56 7.33 11.47
CA ASP A 161 -19.89 6.71 11.35
C ASP A 161 -19.92 5.59 10.29
N CYS A 162 -18.84 4.80 10.23
CA CYS A 162 -18.62 3.74 9.25
C CYS A 162 -18.81 2.33 9.83
N GLU A 163 -19.23 2.22 11.10
CA GLU A 163 -19.35 0.93 11.79
C GLU A 163 -20.55 0.11 11.27
N ASP A 164 -21.66 0.76 10.93
CA ASP A 164 -22.95 0.13 10.61
C ASP A 164 -23.39 0.24 9.13
N VAL A 165 -22.44 0.39 8.20
CA VAL A 165 -22.75 0.49 6.77
C VAL A 165 -23.13 -0.88 6.20
N ASN A 166 -24.35 -1.34 6.48
CA ASN A 166 -24.94 -2.55 5.92
C ASN A 166 -25.54 -2.26 4.53
N VAL A 167 -24.71 -1.76 3.61
CA VAL A 167 -25.14 -1.63 2.21
C VAL A 167 -25.13 -3.03 1.62
N VAL A 168 -26.29 -3.47 1.12
CA VAL A 168 -26.37 -4.72 0.34
C VAL A 168 -25.56 -4.50 -0.92
N GLU A 169 -24.34 -5.05 -0.95
CA GLU A 169 -23.47 -4.98 -2.12
C GLU A 169 -24.16 -5.69 -3.30
N PRO A 170 -24.33 -5.01 -4.45
CA PRO A 170 -24.90 -5.64 -5.62
C PRO A 170 -23.97 -6.74 -6.14
N ASP A 171 -24.56 -7.75 -6.79
CA ASP A 171 -23.77 -8.80 -7.44
C ASP A 171 -22.81 -8.19 -8.48
N ARG A 172 -21.54 -8.61 -8.43
CA ARG A 172 -20.54 -8.18 -9.41
C ARG A 172 -21.03 -8.47 -10.84
N PRO A 173 -20.88 -7.54 -11.80
CA PRO A 173 -21.42 -7.72 -13.16
C PRO A 173 -20.92 -8.97 -13.91
N GLU A 174 -19.72 -9.44 -13.58
CA GLU A 174 -19.09 -10.64 -14.15
C GLU A 174 -19.65 -11.94 -13.58
N TYR A 175 -20.43 -11.88 -12.50
CA TYR A 175 -20.97 -13.09 -11.88
C TYR A 175 -22.01 -13.73 -12.79
N ARG A 176 -21.85 -15.04 -12.99
CA ARG A 176 -22.77 -15.90 -13.73
C ARG A 176 -23.05 -17.11 -12.85
N GLY A 177 -24.23 -17.18 -12.26
CA GLY A 177 -24.67 -18.33 -11.47
C GLY A 177 -25.08 -19.51 -12.36
N SER A 178 -24.89 -20.74 -11.86
CA SER A 178 -25.27 -21.97 -12.57
C SER A 178 -26.74 -22.34 -12.33
N SER A 179 -27.34 -21.82 -11.25
CA SER A 179 -28.70 -22.14 -10.81
C SER A 179 -29.38 -20.88 -10.28
N THR A 180 -30.71 -20.84 -10.31
CA THR A 180 -31.49 -19.73 -9.74
C THR A 180 -32.17 -20.15 -8.45
N ARG A 181 -32.33 -19.21 -7.52
CA ARG A 181 -33.12 -19.37 -6.29
C ARG A 181 -33.99 -18.14 -6.11
N THR A 182 -35.16 -18.27 -5.52
CA THR A 182 -35.96 -17.14 -5.07
C THR A 182 -35.55 -16.76 -3.65
N ASP A 183 -35.21 -15.49 -3.45
CA ASP A 183 -34.91 -14.97 -2.13
C ASP A 183 -36.20 -14.96 -1.28
N PRO A 184 -36.20 -15.56 -0.07
CA PRO A 184 -37.36 -15.57 0.82
C PRO A 184 -37.78 -14.18 1.35
N ILE A 185 -36.91 -13.16 1.27
CA ILE A 185 -37.16 -11.81 1.82
C ILE A 185 -37.59 -10.85 0.70
N THR A 186 -36.81 -10.76 -0.38
CA THR A 186 -37.08 -9.82 -1.49
C THR A 186 -38.04 -10.38 -2.54
N GLY A 187 -38.15 -11.71 -2.65
CA GLY A 187 -38.96 -12.39 -3.66
C GLY A 187 -38.36 -12.37 -5.06
N GLU A 188 -37.19 -11.75 -5.25
CA GLU A 188 -36.51 -11.70 -6.54
C GLU A 188 -35.77 -13.01 -6.83
N THR A 189 -35.60 -13.34 -8.12
CA THR A 189 -34.85 -14.51 -8.56
C THR A 189 -33.36 -14.17 -8.60
N GLU A 190 -32.59 -14.68 -7.64
CA GLU A 190 -31.14 -14.56 -7.57
C GLU A 190 -30.44 -15.71 -8.33
N TYR A 191 -29.33 -15.40 -9.02
CA TYR A 191 -28.46 -16.41 -9.59
C TYR A 191 -27.43 -16.83 -8.54
N PHE A 192 -27.22 -18.12 -8.37
CA PHE A 192 -26.29 -18.69 -7.39
C PHE A 192 -25.52 -19.87 -7.99
N SER A 193 -24.37 -20.21 -7.39
CA SER A 193 -23.59 -21.40 -7.78
C SER A 193 -23.58 -22.38 -6.61
N PRO A 194 -23.98 -23.66 -6.79
CA PRO A 194 -24.04 -24.62 -5.70
C PRO A 194 -22.69 -24.87 -5.04
N GLN A 195 -22.72 -25.24 -3.75
CA GLN A 195 -21.53 -25.32 -2.90
C GLN A 195 -20.44 -26.25 -3.45
N MET A 196 -20.83 -27.40 -4.01
CA MET A 196 -19.87 -28.36 -4.58
C MET A 196 -19.13 -27.78 -5.79
N GLU A 197 -19.82 -27.08 -6.69
CA GLU A 197 -19.18 -26.41 -7.82
C GLU A 197 -18.24 -25.30 -7.36
N ARG A 198 -18.67 -24.49 -6.39
CA ARG A 198 -17.82 -23.45 -5.80
C ARG A 198 -16.56 -24.05 -5.17
N PHE A 199 -16.71 -25.17 -4.45
CA PHE A 199 -15.60 -25.87 -3.83
C PHE A 199 -14.61 -26.41 -4.87
N PHE A 200 -15.07 -27.04 -5.95
CA PHE A 200 -14.18 -27.51 -7.02
C PHE A 200 -13.50 -26.34 -7.75
N LYS A 201 -14.22 -25.25 -8.06
CA LYS A 201 -13.64 -24.04 -8.69
C LYS A 201 -12.59 -23.38 -7.78
N LEU A 202 -12.88 -23.25 -6.49
CA LEU A 202 -11.95 -22.70 -5.50
C LEU A 202 -10.72 -23.59 -5.37
N THR A 203 -10.89 -24.90 -5.22
CA THR A 203 -9.78 -25.87 -5.12
C THR A 203 -8.89 -25.82 -6.35
N ALA A 204 -9.48 -25.79 -7.55
CA ALA A 204 -8.72 -25.63 -8.80
C ALA A 204 -7.92 -24.32 -8.83
N SER A 205 -8.52 -23.20 -8.42
CA SER A 205 -7.83 -21.90 -8.33
C SER A 205 -6.67 -21.93 -7.32
N CYS A 206 -6.86 -22.56 -6.15
CA CYS A 206 -5.83 -22.72 -5.15
C CYS A 206 -4.66 -23.57 -5.66
N ILE A 207 -4.94 -24.63 -6.43
CA ILE A 207 -3.90 -25.46 -7.07
C ILE A 207 -3.09 -24.61 -8.07
N ILE A 208 -3.74 -23.82 -8.92
CA ILE A 208 -3.05 -22.97 -9.89
C ILE A 208 -2.16 -21.94 -9.19
N VAL A 209 -2.68 -21.25 -8.17
CA VAL A 209 -1.89 -20.29 -7.38
C VAL A 209 -0.70 -20.99 -6.71
N ALA A 210 -0.91 -22.15 -6.09
CA ALA A 210 0.16 -22.94 -5.47
C ALA A 210 1.24 -23.35 -6.48
N LEU A 211 0.84 -23.81 -7.67
CA LEU A 211 1.77 -24.14 -8.77
C LEU A 211 2.58 -22.90 -9.20
N SER A 212 1.95 -21.73 -9.33
CA SER A 212 2.64 -20.49 -9.69
C SER A 212 3.68 -20.09 -8.64
N MET A 213 3.36 -20.25 -7.35
CA MET A 213 4.30 -19.97 -6.26
C MET A 213 5.45 -20.99 -6.25
N CYS A 214 5.17 -22.28 -6.49
CA CYS A 214 6.21 -23.30 -6.62
C CYS A 214 7.16 -23.01 -7.79
N LEU A 215 6.66 -22.55 -8.93
CA LEU A 215 7.51 -22.16 -10.06
C LEU A 215 8.48 -21.03 -9.69
N VAL A 216 8.00 -20.02 -8.96
CA VAL A 216 8.86 -18.94 -8.44
C VAL A 216 9.95 -19.52 -7.53
N VAL A 217 9.60 -20.40 -6.59
CA VAL A 217 10.58 -21.03 -5.69
C VAL A 217 11.62 -21.87 -6.46
N ILE A 218 11.17 -22.70 -7.41
CA ILE A 218 12.06 -23.51 -8.25
C ILE A 218 13.03 -22.63 -9.02
N SER A 219 12.56 -21.51 -9.58
CA SER A 219 13.43 -20.56 -10.31
C SER A 219 14.55 -19.99 -9.43
N VAL A 220 14.26 -19.63 -8.18
CA VAL A 220 15.25 -19.12 -7.22
C VAL A 220 16.25 -20.21 -6.84
N ILE A 221 15.78 -21.45 -6.65
CA ILE A 221 16.63 -22.60 -6.38
C ILE A 221 17.57 -22.85 -7.57
N LEU A 222 17.06 -22.85 -8.80
CA LEU A 222 17.87 -23.04 -10.00
C LEU A 222 18.95 -21.97 -10.15
N VAL A 223 18.63 -20.69 -9.91
CA VAL A 223 19.63 -19.61 -9.92
C VAL A 223 20.70 -19.84 -8.85
N THR A 224 20.30 -20.30 -7.66
CA THR A 224 21.24 -20.58 -6.56
C THR A 224 22.15 -21.75 -6.90
N LEU A 225 21.59 -22.85 -7.43
CA LEU A 225 22.36 -24.01 -7.89
C LEU A 225 23.29 -23.66 -9.05
N TYR A 226 22.83 -22.86 -10.01
CA TYR A 226 23.67 -22.37 -11.10
C TYR A 226 24.84 -21.54 -10.60
N LYS A 227 24.61 -20.63 -9.63
CA LYS A 227 25.68 -19.85 -9.00
C LYS A 227 26.70 -20.75 -8.29
N LEU A 228 26.24 -21.75 -7.54
CA LEU A 228 27.12 -22.72 -6.87
C LEU A 228 27.95 -23.53 -7.87
N TRP A 229 27.32 -23.99 -8.95
CA TRP A 229 27.99 -24.70 -10.04
C TRP A 229 29.01 -23.81 -10.76
N ALA A 230 28.66 -22.56 -11.07
CA ALA A 230 29.55 -21.62 -11.73
C ALA A 230 30.78 -21.30 -10.86
N VAL A 231 30.58 -21.11 -9.55
CA VAL A 231 31.68 -20.89 -8.60
C VAL A 231 32.57 -22.12 -8.48
N SER A 232 32.00 -23.33 -8.38
CA SER A 232 32.81 -24.55 -8.27
C SER A 232 33.62 -24.83 -9.55
N LYS A 233 33.05 -24.56 -10.72
CA LYS A 233 33.70 -24.83 -12.00
C LYS A 233 34.73 -23.76 -12.39
N LEU A 234 34.41 -22.47 -12.25
CA LEU A 234 35.30 -21.36 -12.59
C LEU A 234 36.30 -21.01 -11.48
N GLY A 235 36.04 -21.41 -10.23
CA GLY A 235 36.96 -21.25 -9.11
C GLY A 235 38.13 -22.23 -9.15
N CYS A 236 37.89 -23.46 -9.63
CA CYS A 236 38.91 -24.51 -9.76
C CYS A 236 40.00 -24.16 -10.79
N ASP A 237 39.64 -23.45 -11.87
CA ASP A 237 40.60 -23.04 -12.91
C ASP A 237 41.62 -21.99 -12.43
N LYS A 238 41.39 -21.31 -11.30
CA LYS A 238 42.31 -20.30 -10.76
C LYS A 238 43.39 -20.86 -9.83
N GLU A 239 43.24 -22.07 -9.30
CA GLU A 239 44.24 -22.69 -8.41
C GLU A 239 45.30 -23.51 -9.17
N VAL A 240 45.14 -23.71 -10.48
CA VAL A 240 45.99 -24.59 -11.30
C VAL A 240 46.90 -23.82 -12.28
N SER A 241 46.86 -22.48 -12.29
CA SER A 241 47.73 -21.63 -13.11
C SER A 241 48.78 -20.88 -12.31
#